data_AF-A0AAV3YNT3-F1
#
_entry.id   AF-A0AAV3YNT3-F1
#
_cell.length_a   1.000
_cell.length_b   1.000
_cell.length_c   1.000
_cell.angle_alpha   90.00
_cell.angle_beta   90.00
_cell.angle_gamma   90.00
#
_symmetry.space_group_name_H-M   'P 1'
#
loop_
_entity.id
_entity.type
_entity.pdbx_description
1 polymer ?
#
loop_
_entity_poly.entity_id
_entity_poly.type
_entity_poly.pdbx_seq_one_letter_code
_entity_poly.pdbx_strand_id
1 'polypeptide(L)'
;MVWIPRTSTSMLVIVSSALLLISHAINASPAPLKFETEADTLVQKLYAKTSSTQILKEIPYKEFWQWHQVQGVYKSEVRLNFHGGLAFREFRETFNVFDNNMFATAWVTSNLLEAYKYGEGPKPTETQINLALQIENINQTRKLYANGNPMPFNVNNVDMTVGADVVIGLTYGVLSGLISSQVLDDPDVAQIYLNTSSLLAYEIANNLTSRPDLVLTYYPSINEFYWFVAKTVSAMETALKKGPLPSEVMKKVYAILKDACLGAMTKDILAKAQYEEKGKNYFDDFLGNADKDVFGKPL
;
A
#
# COMPACT_ATOMS: atom_id res chain seq x y z
N MET A 1 -25.87 25.78 -36.45
CA MET A 1 -24.64 25.01 -36.75
C MET A 1 -23.47 25.91 -36.43
N VAL A 2 -22.88 25.76 -35.24
CA VAL A 2 -21.82 26.66 -34.73
C VAL A 2 -20.47 26.09 -35.13
N TRP A 3 -19.74 26.83 -35.97
CA TRP A 3 -18.40 26.47 -36.43
C TRP A 3 -17.40 26.83 -35.34
N ILE A 4 -17.00 25.84 -34.53
CA ILE A 4 -15.91 26.00 -33.55
C ILE A 4 -14.59 25.89 -34.33
N PRO A 5 -13.72 26.91 -34.34
CA PRO A 5 -12.48 26.87 -35.09
C PRO A 5 -11.56 25.75 -34.58
N ARG A 6 -10.98 24.98 -35.51
CA ARG A 6 -9.98 23.90 -35.27
C ARG A 6 -8.63 24.40 -34.74
N THR A 7 -8.58 25.56 -34.09
CA THR A 7 -7.34 26.18 -33.61
C THR A 7 -7.02 25.83 -32.14
N SER A 8 -7.96 25.22 -31.39
CA SER A 8 -7.73 24.89 -29.98
C SER A 8 -6.85 23.66 -29.76
N THR A 9 -6.85 22.69 -30.68
CA THR A 9 -6.09 21.44 -30.51
C THR A 9 -4.59 21.66 -30.61
N SER A 10 -4.14 22.53 -31.53
CA SER A 10 -2.71 22.82 -31.71
C SER A 10 -2.13 23.60 -30.53
N MET A 11 -2.90 24.52 -29.95
CA MET A 11 -2.47 25.29 -28.77
C MET A 11 -2.41 24.40 -27.52
N LEU A 12 -3.39 23.49 -27.36
CA LEU A 12 -3.39 22.52 -26.26
C LEU A 12 -2.17 21.58 -26.36
N VAL A 13 -1.84 21.09 -27.56
CA VAL A 13 -0.67 20.24 -27.79
C VAL A 13 0.63 20.99 -27.48
N ILE A 14 0.78 22.25 -27.92
CA ILE A 14 1.99 23.05 -27.64
C ILE A 14 2.18 23.30 -26.15
N VAL A 15 1.11 23.67 -25.43
CA VAL A 15 1.16 23.89 -23.98
C VAL A 15 1.46 22.57 -23.25
N SER A 16 0.87 21.46 -23.66
CA SER A 16 1.13 20.13 -23.09
C SER A 16 2.57 19.69 -23.30
N SER A 17 3.12 19.88 -24.51
CA SER A 17 4.52 19.56 -24.83
C SER A 17 5.51 20.44 -24.08
N ALA A 18 5.22 21.73 -23.91
CA ALA A 18 6.05 22.63 -23.13
C ALA A 18 6.07 22.25 -21.63
N LEU A 19 4.92 21.88 -21.06
CA LEU A 19 4.82 21.40 -19.69
C LEU A 19 5.52 20.05 -19.48
N LEU A 20 5.44 19.14 -20.45
CA LEU A 20 6.19 17.87 -20.44
C LEU A 20 7.70 18.09 -20.48
N LEU A 21 8.20 19.01 -21.31
CA LEU A 21 9.61 19.36 -21.39
C LEU A 21 10.12 20.02 -20.11
N ILE A 22 9.32 20.92 -19.50
CA ILE A 22 9.64 21.53 -18.20
C ILE A 22 9.65 20.46 -17.10
N SER A 23 8.68 19.54 -17.09
CA SER A 23 8.64 18.43 -16.14
C SER A 23 9.85 17.50 -16.28
N HIS A 24 10.26 17.15 -17.51
CA HIS A 24 11.47 16.37 -17.77
C HIS A 24 12.75 17.10 -17.33
N ALA A 25 12.81 18.43 -17.50
CA ALA A 25 13.95 19.24 -17.06
C ALA A 25 14.05 19.35 -15.53
N ILE A 26 12.91 19.32 -14.83
CA ILE A 26 12.84 19.38 -13.36
C ILE A 26 13.01 17.99 -12.72
N ASN A 27 12.48 16.94 -13.36
CA ASN A 27 12.45 15.57 -12.87
C ASN A 27 13.48 14.67 -13.55
N ALA A 28 14.64 15.21 -13.93
CA ALA A 28 15.73 14.42 -14.49
C ALA A 28 15.95 13.16 -13.63
N SER A 29 15.65 12.00 -14.22
CA SER A 29 15.64 10.72 -13.53
C SER A 29 16.97 10.54 -12.81
N PRO A 30 16.99 10.19 -11.50
CA PRO A 30 18.24 10.03 -10.78
C PRO A 30 19.13 9.05 -11.54
N ALA A 31 20.37 9.46 -11.80
CA ALA A 31 21.33 8.68 -12.57
C ALA A 31 21.35 7.21 -12.09
N PRO A 32 21.52 6.24 -13.01
CA PRO A 32 21.59 4.83 -12.63
C PRO A 32 22.65 4.64 -11.55
N LEU A 33 22.26 3.95 -10.48
CA LEU A 33 23.08 3.73 -9.30
C LEU A 33 24.42 3.09 -9.70
N LYS A 34 25.47 3.90 -9.70
CA LYS A 34 26.86 3.41 -9.69
C LYS A 34 27.21 3.08 -8.26
N PHE A 35 27.38 1.79 -7.97
CA PHE A 35 27.79 1.32 -6.66
C PHE A 35 29.32 1.28 -6.60
N GLU A 36 29.93 2.23 -5.89
CA GLU A 36 31.36 2.16 -5.57
C GLU A 36 31.61 2.18 -4.05
N THR A 37 32.51 1.25 -3.66
CA THR A 37 33.36 1.08 -2.47
C THR A 37 32.76 0.78 -1.08
N GLU A 38 33.20 -0.38 -0.54
CA GLU A 38 32.96 -1.08 0.74
C GLU A 38 31.51 -1.45 1.11
N ALA A 39 31.37 -2.71 1.54
CA ALA A 39 30.27 -3.58 1.15
C ALA A 39 29.02 -3.45 2.06
N ASP A 40 28.34 -2.31 2.00
CA ASP A 40 26.94 -2.28 2.43
C ASP A 40 26.19 -3.33 1.61
N THR A 41 25.57 -4.29 2.33
CA THR A 41 24.73 -5.31 1.72
C THR A 41 23.57 -4.63 0.98
N LEU A 42 22.97 -5.33 0.02
CA LEU A 42 21.75 -4.84 -0.63
C LEU A 42 20.68 -4.44 0.40
N VAL A 43 20.56 -5.21 1.48
CA VAL A 43 19.62 -4.95 2.58
C VAL A 43 19.94 -3.63 3.29
N GLN A 44 21.21 -3.35 3.60
CA GLN A 44 21.61 -2.09 4.23
C GLN A 44 21.36 -0.88 3.32
N LYS A 45 21.64 -1.01 2.02
CA LYS A 45 21.36 0.04 1.03
C LYS A 45 19.86 0.31 0.90
N LEU A 46 19.05 -0.75 0.85
CA LEU A 46 17.58 -0.63 0.82
C LEU A 46 17.04 -0.03 2.12
N TYR A 47 17.58 -0.42 3.28
CA TYR A 47 17.23 0.16 4.56
C TYR A 47 17.54 1.66 4.59
N ALA A 48 18.75 2.06 4.20
CA ALA A 48 19.16 3.47 4.17
C ALA A 48 18.29 4.29 3.21
N LYS A 49 18.03 3.76 2.02
CA LYS A 49 17.15 4.40 1.03
C LYS A 49 15.72 4.54 1.53
N THR A 50 15.17 3.50 2.16
CA THR A 50 13.80 3.53 2.68
C THR A 50 13.71 4.45 3.89
N SER A 51 14.70 4.42 4.78
CA SER A 51 14.76 5.28 5.96
C SER A 51 14.86 6.76 5.61
N SER A 52 15.58 7.11 4.53
CA SER A 52 15.73 8.49 4.10
C SER A 52 14.49 9.10 3.46
N THR A 53 13.46 8.31 3.14
CA THR A 53 12.20 8.82 2.61
C THR A 53 11.20 9.22 3.70
N GLN A 54 11.50 8.98 4.98
CA GLN A 54 10.64 9.43 6.06
C GLN A 54 10.71 10.95 6.20
N ILE A 55 9.54 11.59 6.24
CA ILE A 55 9.41 13.04 6.34
C ILE A 55 9.73 13.47 7.78
N LEU A 56 10.92 14.04 7.99
CA LEU A 56 11.37 14.40 9.34
C LEU A 56 10.75 15.69 9.88
N LYS A 57 10.19 16.53 9.01
CA LYS A 57 9.55 17.81 9.36
C LYS A 57 8.38 18.06 8.43
N GLU A 58 7.31 18.64 8.97
CA GLU A 58 6.14 19.00 8.19
C GLU A 58 6.49 20.04 7.11
N ILE A 59 5.97 19.83 5.91
CA ILE A 59 6.17 20.66 4.74
C ILE A 59 4.80 21.18 4.31
N PRO A 60 4.49 22.49 4.44
CA PRO A 60 3.16 23.01 4.15
C PRO A 60 2.84 22.95 2.66
N TYR A 61 1.55 22.90 2.34
CA TYR A 61 1.08 23.05 0.95
C TYR A 61 1.48 24.42 0.39
N LYS A 62 1.95 24.44 -0.86
CA LYS A 62 2.11 25.66 -1.67
C LYS A 62 1.49 25.40 -3.03
N GLU A 63 0.45 26.17 -3.37
CA GLU A 63 -0.32 26.03 -4.61
C GLU A 63 0.60 25.92 -5.83
N PHE A 64 0.40 24.88 -6.66
CA PHE A 64 1.19 24.55 -7.87
C PHE A 64 2.67 24.18 -7.68
N TRP A 65 3.26 24.37 -6.50
CA TRP A 65 4.70 24.16 -6.28
C TRP A 65 5.01 22.98 -5.37
N GLN A 66 4.15 22.71 -4.40
CA GLN A 66 4.49 21.80 -3.31
C GLN A 66 3.24 21.21 -2.67
N TRP A 67 3.15 19.88 -2.70
CA TRP A 67 2.17 19.14 -1.91
C TRP A 67 2.49 19.23 -0.41
N HIS A 68 1.45 19.20 0.42
CA HIS A 68 1.61 19.08 1.88
C HIS A 68 2.26 17.73 2.20
N GLN A 69 3.26 17.72 3.08
CA GLN A 69 3.87 16.49 3.59
C GLN A 69 3.86 16.52 5.11
N VAL A 70 3.21 15.53 5.71
CA VAL A 70 3.03 15.40 7.16
C VAL A 70 4.29 14.80 7.76
N GLN A 71 4.71 15.29 8.92
CA GLN A 71 5.83 14.71 9.64
C GLN A 71 5.57 13.24 10.00
N GLY A 72 6.56 12.40 9.76
CA GLY A 72 6.59 10.99 10.12
C GLY A 72 6.15 10.04 9.01
N VAL A 73 5.40 10.51 8.00
CA VAL A 73 5.01 9.66 6.87
C VAL A 73 6.23 9.25 6.07
N TYR A 74 6.21 8.04 5.51
CA TYR A 74 7.15 7.68 4.45
C TYR A 74 6.63 8.21 3.12
N LYS A 75 7.55 8.67 2.25
CA LYS A 75 7.20 9.16 0.92
C LYS A 75 6.33 8.14 0.18
N SER A 76 5.09 8.53 -0.09
CA SER A 76 4.15 7.81 -0.93
C SER A 76 3.67 8.75 -2.03
N GLU A 77 3.44 8.19 -3.22
CA GLU A 77 3.00 8.93 -4.38
C GLU A 77 1.84 8.20 -5.04
N VAL A 78 0.69 8.87 -5.15
CA VAL A 78 -0.43 8.39 -5.95
C VAL A 78 -0.13 8.68 -7.42
N ARG A 79 -0.20 7.61 -8.22
CA ARG A 79 -0.18 7.69 -9.68
C ARG A 79 -1.58 7.43 -10.20
N LEU A 80 -2.00 8.25 -11.15
CA LEU A 80 -3.29 8.06 -11.80
C LEU A 80 -3.12 7.00 -12.89
N ASN A 81 -3.66 5.81 -12.64
CA ASN A 81 -3.65 4.73 -13.63
C ASN A 81 -4.92 4.82 -14.50
N PHE A 82 -4.73 5.11 -15.78
CA PHE A 82 -5.78 5.10 -16.81
C PHE A 82 -5.21 4.61 -18.14
N HIS A 83 -6.04 4.00 -18.99
CA HIS A 83 -5.58 3.51 -20.29
C HIS A 83 -5.57 4.62 -21.35
N GLY A 84 -4.65 4.54 -22.33
CA GLY A 84 -4.64 5.48 -23.44
C GLY A 84 -3.48 5.27 -24.41
N GLY A 85 -3.36 6.18 -25.38
CA GLY A 85 -2.19 6.23 -26.26
C GLY A 85 -0.97 6.82 -25.57
N LEU A 86 0.12 6.99 -26.32
CA LEU A 86 1.43 7.44 -25.80
C LEU A 86 1.37 8.67 -24.87
N ALA A 87 0.57 9.69 -25.20
CA ALA A 87 0.47 10.89 -24.35
C ALA A 87 -0.10 10.60 -22.95
N PHE A 88 -1.05 9.67 -22.85
CA PHE A 88 -1.59 9.24 -21.57
C PHE A 88 -0.57 8.40 -20.81
N ARG A 89 0.18 7.53 -21.49
CA ARG A 89 1.31 6.79 -20.90
C ARG A 89 2.35 7.73 -20.29
N GLU A 90 2.83 8.72 -21.06
CA GLU A 90 3.80 9.71 -20.58
C GLU A 90 3.28 10.49 -19.37
N PHE A 91 2.00 10.87 -19.37
CA PHE A 91 1.39 11.51 -18.22
C PHE A 91 1.44 10.60 -16.98
N ARG A 92 1.13 9.30 -17.10
CA ARG A 92 1.21 8.37 -15.95
C ARG A 92 2.64 8.16 -15.45
N GLU A 93 3.61 8.15 -16.35
CA GLU A 93 5.02 7.98 -16.00
C GLU A 93 5.59 9.23 -15.30
N THR A 94 5.07 10.41 -15.63
CA THR A 94 5.62 11.70 -15.18
C THR A 94 4.83 12.32 -14.03
N PHE A 95 3.51 12.18 -14.02
CA PHE A 95 2.63 12.85 -13.06
C PHE A 95 2.36 11.96 -11.84
N ASN A 96 2.69 12.50 -10.67
CA ASN A 96 2.44 11.90 -9.38
C ASN A 96 1.96 12.96 -8.38
N VAL A 97 1.19 12.53 -7.40
CA VAL A 97 0.72 13.38 -6.30
C VAL A 97 1.27 12.81 -5.01
N PHE A 98 1.95 13.63 -4.21
CA PHE A 98 2.41 13.17 -2.90
C PHE A 98 1.20 12.84 -2.03
N ASP A 99 1.24 11.68 -1.40
CA ASP A 99 0.14 11.15 -0.60
C ASP A 99 0.59 11.00 0.85
N ASN A 100 -0.10 11.70 1.76
CA ASN A 100 0.12 11.58 3.20
C ASN A 100 -0.58 10.31 3.71
N ASN A 101 -0.02 9.17 3.36
CA ASN A 101 -0.66 7.89 3.52
C ASN A 101 -0.12 7.11 4.73
N MET A 102 -0.99 6.89 5.71
CA MET A 102 -0.66 6.06 6.87
C MET A 102 -0.46 4.60 6.47
N PHE A 103 -1.14 4.08 5.43
CA PHE A 103 -0.93 2.72 4.94
C PHE A 103 0.51 2.51 4.48
N ALA A 104 1.02 3.34 3.57
CA ALA A 104 2.39 3.19 3.06
C ALA A 104 3.40 3.29 4.20
N THR A 105 3.14 4.16 5.18
CA THR A 105 3.95 4.31 6.38
C THR A 105 3.90 3.05 7.26
N ALA A 106 2.72 2.51 7.54
CA ALA A 106 2.54 1.30 8.32
C ALA A 106 3.17 0.08 7.63
N TRP A 107 2.99 -0.04 6.31
CA TRP A 107 3.59 -1.08 5.48
C TRP A 107 5.11 -1.04 5.53
N VAL A 108 5.72 0.12 5.26
CA VAL A 108 7.18 0.30 5.35
C VAL A 108 7.67 -0.02 6.75
N THR A 109 7.01 0.49 7.78
CA THR A 109 7.38 0.24 9.18
C THR A 109 7.34 -1.25 9.52
N SER A 110 6.27 -1.95 9.14
CA SER A 110 6.13 -3.40 9.31
C SER A 110 7.22 -4.17 8.59
N ASN A 111 7.54 -3.82 7.33
CA ASN A 111 8.62 -4.49 6.58
C ASN A 111 10.00 -4.27 7.21
N LEU A 112 10.28 -3.07 7.73
CA LEU A 112 11.54 -2.80 8.42
C LEU A 112 11.67 -3.62 9.70
N LEU A 113 10.57 -3.77 10.47
CA LEU A 113 10.51 -4.60 11.66
C LEU A 113 10.67 -6.10 11.32
N GLU A 114 10.01 -6.57 10.25
CA GLU A 114 10.16 -7.95 9.76
C GLU A 114 11.59 -8.23 9.30
N ALA A 115 12.21 -7.31 8.55
CA ALA A 115 13.57 -7.44 8.07
C ALA A 115 14.57 -7.55 9.23
N TYR A 116 14.36 -6.80 10.31
CA TYR A 116 15.15 -6.92 11.54
C TYR A 116 14.88 -8.23 12.29
N LYS A 117 13.62 -8.65 12.39
CA LYS A 117 13.22 -9.83 13.17
C LYS A 117 13.61 -11.16 12.51
N TYR A 118 13.42 -11.25 11.20
CA TYR A 118 13.55 -12.51 10.46
C TYR A 118 14.74 -12.53 9.50
N GLY A 119 15.36 -11.38 9.23
CA GLY A 119 16.54 -11.25 8.39
C GLY A 119 17.71 -10.59 9.11
N GLU A 120 18.69 -10.15 8.34
CA GLU A 120 19.84 -9.36 8.81
C GLU A 120 19.60 -7.85 8.63
N GLY A 121 18.32 -7.45 8.64
CA GLY A 121 17.93 -6.04 8.51
C GLY A 121 18.39 -5.21 9.71
N PRO A 122 18.81 -3.95 9.52
CA PRO A 122 19.08 -3.06 10.65
C PRO A 122 17.82 -2.82 11.49
N LYS A 123 18.00 -2.69 12.83
CA LYS A 123 16.91 -2.33 13.73
C LYS A 123 16.43 -0.90 13.43
N PRO A 124 15.12 -0.67 13.20
CA PRO A 124 14.57 0.68 13.09
C PRO A 124 14.84 1.50 14.35
N THR A 125 15.17 2.78 14.18
CA THR A 125 15.39 3.68 15.32
C THR A 125 14.07 3.98 16.05
N GLU A 126 14.16 4.30 17.34
CA GLU A 126 12.98 4.70 18.13
C GLU A 126 12.28 5.92 17.52
N THR A 127 13.05 6.89 17.01
CA THR A 127 12.51 8.06 16.31
C THR A 127 11.68 7.65 15.09
N GLN A 128 12.17 6.72 14.27
CA GLN A 128 11.43 6.26 13.09
C GLN A 128 10.09 5.62 13.46
N ILE A 129 10.09 4.76 14.49
CA ILE A 129 8.89 4.10 14.99
C ILE A 129 7.92 5.13 15.59
N ASN A 130 8.41 6.02 16.47
CA ASN A 130 7.57 7.00 17.14
C ASN A 130 6.93 7.99 16.17
N LEU A 131 7.69 8.43 15.17
CA LEU A 131 7.16 9.30 14.12
C LEU A 131 6.06 8.60 13.32
N ALA A 132 6.24 7.32 12.95
CA ALA A 132 5.22 6.56 12.24
C ALA A 132 3.94 6.38 13.08
N LEU A 133 4.07 6.17 14.39
CA LEU A 133 2.94 6.03 15.31
C LEU A 133 2.17 7.34 15.56
N GLN A 134 2.80 8.50 15.34
CA GLN A 134 2.24 9.82 15.67
C GLN A 134 1.49 10.50 14.52
N ILE A 135 1.54 9.97 13.29
CA ILE A 135 1.01 10.61 12.08
C ILE A 135 -0.49 10.91 12.19
N GLU A 136 -1.28 10.06 12.86
CA GLU A 136 -2.73 10.26 12.96
C GLU A 136 -3.20 10.41 14.42
N ASN A 137 -3.46 11.66 14.79
CA ASN A 137 -4.27 11.98 15.96
C ASN A 137 -5.68 12.35 15.50
N ILE A 138 -6.70 11.65 16.01
CA ILE A 138 -8.12 11.93 15.74
C ILE A 138 -8.47 13.42 15.93
N ASN A 139 -7.85 14.09 16.91
CA ASN A 139 -8.07 15.51 17.14
C ASN A 139 -7.50 16.40 16.04
N GLN A 140 -6.40 15.99 15.41
CA GLN A 140 -5.80 16.70 14.28
C GLN A 140 -6.64 16.52 13.02
N THR A 141 -7.13 15.31 12.76
CA THR A 141 -8.07 15.04 11.65
C THR A 141 -9.34 15.89 11.78
N ARG A 142 -9.93 15.97 12.98
CA ARG A 142 -11.10 16.84 13.25
C ARG A 142 -10.81 18.32 12.98
N LYS A 143 -9.63 18.81 13.36
CA LYS A 143 -9.22 20.21 13.10
C LYS A 143 -9.02 20.47 11.60
N LEU A 144 -8.38 19.56 10.87
CA LEU A 144 -8.17 19.70 9.42
C LEU A 144 -9.49 19.68 8.65
N TYR A 145 -10.43 18.83 9.05
CA TYR A 145 -11.78 18.80 8.50
C TYR A 145 -12.50 20.15 8.68
N ALA A 146 -12.46 20.73 9.88
CA ALA A 146 -13.05 22.03 10.16
C ALA A 146 -12.44 23.17 9.32
N ASN A 147 -11.19 23.02 8.87
CA ASN A 147 -10.48 23.98 8.03
C ASN A 147 -10.75 23.81 6.52
N GLY A 148 -11.74 23.01 6.14
CA GLY A 148 -12.09 22.83 4.73
C GLY A 148 -11.05 22.04 3.94
N ASN A 149 -10.29 21.16 4.61
CA ASN A 149 -9.53 20.09 3.95
C ASN A 149 -10.30 18.76 4.09
N PRO A 150 -11.43 18.58 3.34
CA PRO A 150 -12.17 17.35 3.35
C PRO A 150 -11.47 16.36 2.42
N MET A 151 -10.31 15.85 2.81
CA MET A 151 -10.03 14.49 2.35
C MET A 151 -11.18 13.63 2.91
N PRO A 152 -11.87 12.85 2.06
CA PRO A 152 -13.06 12.11 2.45
C PRO A 152 -12.65 10.88 3.29
N PHE A 153 -11.99 11.09 4.43
CA PHE A 153 -11.76 10.07 5.44
C PHE A 153 -13.06 9.71 6.20
N ASN A 154 -14.14 10.48 6.01
CA ASN A 154 -15.44 10.30 6.66
C ASN A 154 -16.49 9.58 5.79
N VAL A 155 -16.17 9.22 4.54
CA VAL A 155 -16.86 8.07 3.93
C VAL A 155 -16.04 6.86 4.35
N ASN A 156 -16.66 5.98 5.14
CA ASN A 156 -16.10 4.70 5.55
C ASN A 156 -15.83 3.85 4.30
N ASN A 157 -14.73 4.11 3.60
CA ASN A 157 -14.22 3.20 2.60
C ASN A 157 -13.55 2.09 3.38
N VAL A 158 -14.28 0.99 3.55
CA VAL A 158 -13.76 -0.20 4.21
C VAL A 158 -13.00 -1.01 3.16
N ASP A 159 -11.71 -0.74 3.07
CA ASP A 159 -10.82 -1.49 2.18
C ASP A 159 -10.26 -2.73 2.90
N MET A 160 -10.41 -3.90 2.28
CA MET A 160 -9.99 -5.16 2.89
C MET A 160 -8.48 -5.34 2.98
N THR A 161 -7.69 -4.72 2.10
CA THR A 161 -6.23 -4.75 2.23
C THR A 161 -5.76 -3.92 3.41
N VAL A 162 -6.38 -2.75 3.63
CA VAL A 162 -6.12 -1.92 4.82
C VAL A 162 -6.53 -2.67 6.10
N GLY A 163 -7.68 -3.35 6.06
CA GLY A 163 -8.12 -4.22 7.16
C GLY A 163 -7.13 -5.37 7.44
N ALA A 164 -6.63 -6.02 6.38
CA ALA A 164 -5.61 -7.06 6.50
C ALA A 164 -4.31 -6.52 7.12
N ASP A 165 -3.92 -5.29 6.77
CA ASP A 165 -2.74 -4.62 7.31
C ASP A 165 -2.83 -4.30 8.80
N VAL A 166 -4.00 -3.86 9.27
CA VAL A 166 -4.25 -3.68 10.72
C VAL A 166 -4.08 -5.02 11.45
N VAL A 167 -4.67 -6.08 10.90
CA VAL A 167 -4.62 -7.42 11.50
C VAL A 167 -3.18 -7.95 11.53
N ILE A 168 -2.41 -7.86 10.44
CA ILE A 168 -1.02 -8.33 10.43
C ILE A 168 -0.13 -7.47 11.33
N GLY A 169 -0.34 -6.15 11.38
CA GLY A 169 0.41 -5.22 12.24
C GLY A 169 0.26 -5.57 13.72
N LEU A 170 -0.98 -5.76 14.20
CA LEU A 170 -1.25 -6.21 15.57
C LEU A 170 -0.65 -7.59 15.84
N THR A 171 -0.79 -8.52 14.88
CA THR A 171 -0.24 -9.87 14.97
C THR A 171 1.27 -9.85 15.15
N TYR A 172 1.99 -9.12 14.28
CA TYR A 172 3.45 -9.04 14.37
C TYR A 172 3.93 -8.22 15.56
N GLY A 173 3.25 -7.12 15.91
CA GLY A 173 3.59 -6.34 17.10
C GLY A 173 3.60 -7.21 18.35
N VAL A 174 2.55 -8.01 18.56
CA VAL A 174 2.46 -8.93 19.70
C VAL A 174 3.44 -10.11 19.57
N LEU A 175 3.48 -10.81 18.42
CA LEU A 175 4.33 -11.99 18.24
C LEU A 175 5.83 -11.67 18.17
N SER A 176 6.22 -10.41 17.99
CA SER A 176 7.61 -9.96 18.06
C SER A 176 8.02 -9.50 19.45
N GLY A 177 7.07 -9.29 20.36
CA GLY A 177 7.31 -8.64 21.65
C GLY A 177 7.53 -7.13 21.55
N LEU A 178 7.32 -6.52 20.38
CA LEU A 178 7.34 -5.06 20.22
C LEU A 178 6.17 -4.40 20.97
N ILE A 179 5.04 -5.10 21.03
CA ILE A 179 3.85 -4.70 21.79
C ILE A 179 3.55 -5.82 22.80
N SER A 180 3.26 -5.45 24.05
CA SER A 180 2.80 -6.41 25.05
C SER A 180 1.52 -7.10 24.57
N SER A 181 1.41 -8.41 24.78
CA SER A 181 0.18 -9.15 24.47
C SER A 181 -1.03 -8.65 25.25
N GLN A 182 -0.81 -7.95 26.37
CA GLN A 182 -1.86 -7.31 27.17
C GLN A 182 -2.61 -6.21 26.40
N VAL A 183 -2.07 -5.70 25.29
CA VAL A 183 -2.81 -4.79 24.42
C VAL A 183 -4.11 -5.41 23.92
N LEU A 184 -4.15 -6.74 23.82
CA LEU A 184 -5.35 -7.50 23.42
C LEU A 184 -6.31 -7.78 24.58
N ASP A 185 -5.99 -7.35 25.79
CA ASP A 185 -6.91 -7.36 26.93
C ASP A 185 -7.81 -6.11 26.91
N ASP A 186 -7.41 -5.07 26.17
CA ASP A 186 -8.27 -3.92 25.89
C ASP A 186 -9.44 -4.37 24.99
N PRO A 187 -10.70 -4.14 25.41
CA PRO A 187 -11.86 -4.65 24.69
C PRO A 187 -12.03 -4.02 23.31
N ASP A 188 -11.61 -2.77 23.11
CA ASP A 188 -11.75 -2.08 21.83
C ASP A 188 -10.71 -2.61 20.84
N VAL A 189 -9.47 -2.79 21.28
CA VAL A 189 -8.41 -3.39 20.44
C VAL A 189 -8.75 -4.84 20.09
N ALA A 190 -9.21 -5.62 21.07
CA ALA A 190 -9.63 -7.00 20.84
C ALA A 190 -10.78 -7.11 19.83
N GLN A 191 -11.78 -6.21 19.93
CA GLN A 191 -12.89 -6.16 18.99
C GLN A 191 -12.44 -5.71 17.60
N ILE A 192 -11.59 -4.69 17.48
CA ILE A 192 -11.02 -4.27 16.19
C ILE A 192 -10.33 -5.46 15.53
N TYR A 193 -9.48 -6.17 16.27
CA TYR A 193 -8.74 -7.31 15.74
C TYR A 193 -9.63 -8.47 15.31
N LEU A 194 -10.61 -8.84 16.15
CA LEU A 194 -11.53 -9.95 15.87
C LEU A 194 -12.53 -9.62 14.76
N ASN A 195 -13.17 -8.45 14.82
CA ASN A 195 -14.21 -8.06 13.87
C ASN A 195 -13.61 -7.81 12.49
N THR A 196 -12.44 -7.18 12.42
CA THR A 196 -11.72 -7.00 11.15
C THR A 196 -11.38 -8.35 10.56
N SER A 197 -10.80 -9.28 11.34
CA SER A 197 -10.49 -10.64 10.86
C SER A 197 -11.73 -11.41 10.38
N SER A 198 -12.86 -11.25 11.07
CA SER A 198 -14.13 -11.87 10.69
C SER A 198 -14.67 -11.28 9.39
N LEU A 199 -14.54 -9.96 9.19
CA LEU A 199 -14.92 -9.29 7.96
C LEU A 199 -14.04 -9.74 6.78
N LEU A 200 -12.72 -9.85 6.96
CA LEU A 200 -11.82 -10.38 5.93
C LEU A 200 -12.24 -11.78 5.51
N ALA A 201 -12.48 -12.68 6.48
CA ALA A 201 -12.94 -14.04 6.21
C ALA A 201 -14.30 -14.08 5.51
N TYR A 202 -15.23 -13.21 5.92
CA TYR A 202 -16.53 -13.07 5.27
C TYR A 202 -16.39 -12.63 3.81
N GLU A 203 -15.60 -11.60 3.52
CA GLU A 203 -15.39 -11.12 2.15
C GLU A 203 -14.72 -12.18 1.28
N ILE A 204 -13.71 -12.89 1.81
CA ILE A 204 -13.08 -14.03 1.11
C ILE A 204 -14.11 -15.12 0.79
N ALA A 205 -14.96 -15.49 1.74
CA ALA A 205 -15.97 -16.53 1.56
C ALA A 205 -17.06 -16.14 0.55
N ASN A 206 -17.30 -14.84 0.36
CA ASN A 206 -18.36 -14.31 -0.49
C ASN A 206 -17.84 -13.65 -1.78
N ASN A 207 -16.63 -14.03 -2.24
CA ASN A 207 -16.02 -13.49 -3.46
C ASN A 207 -16.02 -11.95 -3.48
N LEU A 208 -15.63 -11.34 -2.36
CA LEU A 208 -15.56 -9.90 -2.16
C LEU A 208 -16.87 -9.19 -2.54
N THR A 209 -17.99 -9.72 -2.04
CA THR A 209 -19.38 -9.33 -2.38
C THR A 209 -19.70 -9.27 -3.87
N SER A 210 -18.91 -9.97 -4.71
CA SER A 210 -18.92 -9.84 -6.18
C SER A 210 -18.62 -8.42 -6.69
N ARG A 211 -18.12 -7.54 -5.83
CA ARG A 211 -17.73 -6.15 -6.11
C ARG A 211 -16.33 -5.87 -5.55
N PRO A 212 -15.30 -6.59 -6.03
CA PRO A 212 -13.93 -6.37 -5.60
C PRO A 212 -13.48 -4.91 -5.80
N ASP A 213 -14.03 -4.21 -6.78
CA ASP A 213 -13.78 -2.78 -7.02
C ASP A 213 -14.23 -1.86 -5.87
N LEU A 214 -15.23 -2.27 -5.09
CA LEU A 214 -15.68 -1.52 -3.90
C LEU A 214 -14.94 -1.97 -2.64
N VAL A 215 -14.62 -3.26 -2.56
CA VAL A 215 -14.01 -3.90 -1.39
C VAL A 215 -12.49 -3.67 -1.34
N LEU A 216 -11.87 -3.49 -2.51
CA LEU A 216 -10.43 -3.27 -2.72
C LEU A 216 -10.21 -1.92 -3.43
N THR A 217 -10.81 -0.87 -2.88
CA THR A 217 -10.83 0.47 -3.48
C THR A 217 -9.43 1.06 -3.68
N TYR A 218 -8.51 0.81 -2.74
CA TYR A 218 -7.15 1.37 -2.77
C TYR A 218 -6.15 0.42 -3.45
N TYR A 219 -6.29 -0.88 -3.20
CA TYR A 219 -5.37 -1.91 -3.65
C TYR A 219 -6.15 -3.00 -4.41
N PRO A 220 -6.50 -2.74 -5.68
CA PRO A 220 -7.46 -3.55 -6.43
C PRO A 220 -7.03 -4.98 -6.72
N SER A 221 -5.77 -5.35 -6.44
CA SER A 221 -5.31 -6.73 -6.61
C SER A 221 -5.88 -7.63 -5.51
N ILE A 222 -6.67 -8.61 -5.93
CA ILE A 222 -7.18 -9.68 -5.06
C ILE A 222 -6.01 -10.54 -4.56
N ASN A 223 -5.00 -10.76 -5.40
CA ASN A 223 -3.81 -11.53 -5.02
C ASN A 223 -2.99 -10.83 -3.93
N GLU A 224 -2.83 -9.51 -4.00
CA GLU A 224 -2.20 -8.71 -2.94
C GLU A 224 -2.97 -8.83 -1.62
N PHE A 225 -4.29 -8.70 -1.68
CA PHE A 225 -5.17 -8.91 -0.53
C PHE A 225 -5.00 -10.31 0.10
N TYR A 226 -5.05 -11.36 -0.71
CA TYR A 226 -4.85 -12.73 -0.23
C TYR A 226 -3.48 -12.93 0.38
N TRP A 227 -2.44 -12.32 -0.19
CA TRP A 227 -1.10 -12.39 0.34
C TRP A 227 -1.00 -11.80 1.76
N PHE A 228 -1.60 -10.63 2.02
CA PHE A 228 -1.62 -10.04 3.38
C PHE A 228 -2.30 -10.93 4.42
N VAL A 229 -3.45 -11.50 4.08
CA VAL A 229 -4.17 -12.41 4.98
C VAL A 229 -3.36 -13.69 5.22
N ALA A 230 -2.81 -14.29 4.17
CA ALA A 230 -1.98 -15.49 4.26
C ALA A 230 -0.69 -15.26 5.10
N LYS A 231 -0.07 -14.07 4.99
CA LYS A 231 1.07 -13.70 5.85
C LYS A 231 0.71 -13.73 7.33
N THR A 232 -0.48 -13.22 7.70
CA THR A 232 -0.96 -13.27 9.11
C THR A 232 -1.05 -14.71 9.61
N VAL A 233 -1.67 -15.60 8.82
CA VAL A 233 -1.80 -17.02 9.20
C VAL A 233 -0.43 -17.67 9.32
N SER A 234 0.46 -17.45 8.34
CA SER A 234 1.83 -17.99 8.33
C SER A 234 2.65 -17.54 9.56
N ALA A 235 2.51 -16.27 9.95
CA ALA A 235 3.15 -15.72 11.14
C ALA A 235 2.70 -16.44 12.43
N MET A 236 1.40 -16.67 12.56
CA MET A 236 0.82 -17.39 13.70
C MET A 236 1.21 -18.86 13.71
N GLU A 237 1.20 -19.54 12.56
CA GLU A 237 1.68 -20.92 12.45
C GLU A 237 3.15 -21.05 12.84
N THR A 238 3.97 -20.08 12.45
CA THR A 238 5.39 -20.03 12.84
C THR A 238 5.56 -19.82 14.33
N ALA A 239 4.75 -18.94 14.95
CA ALA A 239 4.76 -18.75 16.40
C ALA A 239 4.28 -20.01 17.15
N LEU A 240 3.25 -20.70 16.63
CA LEU A 240 2.72 -21.94 17.20
C LEU A 240 3.75 -23.07 17.29
N LYS A 241 4.77 -23.09 16.42
CA LYS A 241 5.91 -24.02 16.52
C LYS A 241 6.78 -23.79 17.76
N LYS A 242 6.76 -22.57 18.33
CA LYS A 242 7.56 -22.18 19.50
C LYS A 242 6.77 -22.24 20.82
N GLY A 243 5.46 -22.21 20.75
CA GLY A 243 4.57 -22.22 21.91
C GLY A 243 3.16 -21.77 21.56
N PRO A 244 2.22 -21.78 22.53
CA PRO A 244 0.84 -21.33 22.28
C PRO A 244 0.79 -19.84 21.94
N LEU A 245 -0.24 -19.43 21.17
CA LEU A 245 -0.52 -18.02 20.95
C LEU A 245 -0.88 -17.32 22.28
N PRO A 246 -0.41 -16.08 22.49
CA PRO A 246 -0.39 -15.44 23.81
C PRO A 246 -1.76 -14.93 24.32
N SER A 247 -2.80 -14.93 23.48
CA SER A 247 -4.14 -14.45 23.86
C SER A 247 -5.25 -15.26 23.19
N GLU A 248 -6.39 -15.40 23.87
CA GLU A 248 -7.59 -16.09 23.35
C GLU A 248 -8.16 -15.43 22.09
N VAL A 249 -8.13 -14.09 22.00
CA VAL A 249 -8.60 -13.41 20.78
C VAL A 249 -7.70 -13.75 19.59
N MET A 250 -6.39 -13.85 19.81
CA MET A 250 -5.44 -14.22 18.76
C MET A 250 -5.63 -15.67 18.30
N LYS A 251 -6.00 -16.59 19.20
CA LYS A 251 -6.38 -17.97 18.84
C LYS A 251 -7.64 -18.00 17.97
N LYS A 252 -8.65 -17.18 18.30
CA LYS A 252 -9.88 -17.06 17.50
C LYS A 252 -9.59 -16.48 16.10
N VAL A 253 -8.82 -15.40 16.04
CA VAL A 253 -8.40 -14.78 14.77
C VAL A 253 -7.64 -15.79 13.91
N TYR A 254 -6.69 -16.51 14.48
CA TYR A 254 -5.97 -17.58 13.79
C TYR A 254 -6.91 -18.60 13.17
N ALA A 255 -7.89 -19.11 13.94
CA ALA A 255 -8.84 -20.10 13.44
C ALA A 255 -9.68 -19.56 12.28
N ILE A 256 -10.21 -18.33 12.40
CA ILE A 256 -11.03 -17.67 11.38
C ILE A 256 -10.24 -17.50 10.08
N LEU A 257 -9.04 -16.91 10.15
CA LEU A 257 -8.25 -16.61 8.96
C LEU A 257 -7.66 -17.88 8.34
N LYS A 258 -7.28 -18.88 9.15
CA LYS A 258 -6.80 -20.17 8.65
C LYS A 258 -7.90 -20.90 7.86
N ASP A 259 -9.12 -20.92 8.37
CA ASP A 259 -10.25 -21.52 7.66
C ASP A 259 -10.52 -20.81 6.32
N ALA A 260 -10.52 -19.47 6.33
CA ALA A 260 -10.67 -18.68 5.10
C ALA A 260 -9.55 -18.94 4.08
N CYS A 261 -8.29 -19.01 4.53
CA CYS A 261 -7.13 -19.29 3.69
C CYS A 261 -7.19 -20.69 3.07
N LEU A 262 -7.44 -21.72 3.86
CA LEU A 262 -7.46 -23.11 3.41
C LEU A 262 -8.73 -23.47 2.63
N GLY A 263 -9.82 -22.71 2.83
CA GLY A 263 -11.10 -22.88 2.16
C GLY A 263 -11.23 -22.00 0.92
N ALA A 264 -12.07 -20.97 1.02
CA ALA A 264 -12.51 -20.16 -0.11
C ALA A 264 -11.36 -19.46 -0.84
N MET A 265 -10.35 -18.96 -0.13
CA MET A 265 -9.19 -18.30 -0.75
C MET A 265 -8.38 -19.27 -1.64
N THR A 266 -8.00 -20.43 -1.11
CA THR A 266 -7.25 -21.44 -1.89
C THR A 266 -8.03 -21.87 -3.12
N LYS A 267 -9.36 -22.09 -2.98
CA LYS A 267 -10.22 -22.44 -4.09
C LYS A 267 -10.22 -21.37 -5.19
N ASP A 268 -10.31 -20.11 -4.82
CA ASP A 268 -10.33 -18.98 -5.76
C ASP A 268 -8.97 -18.81 -6.47
N ILE A 269 -7.86 -18.86 -5.73
CA ILE A 269 -6.50 -18.81 -6.31
C ILE A 269 -6.33 -19.91 -7.35
N LEU A 270 -6.64 -21.17 -6.99
CA LEU A 270 -6.50 -22.31 -7.91
C LEU A 270 -7.40 -22.17 -9.15
N ALA A 271 -8.59 -21.59 -9.01
CA ALA A 271 -9.49 -21.34 -10.14
C ALA A 271 -8.98 -20.25 -11.10
N LYS A 272 -8.16 -19.32 -10.60
CA LYS A 272 -7.59 -18.20 -11.40
C LYS A 272 -6.23 -18.52 -12.01
N ALA A 273 -5.58 -19.61 -11.59
CA ALA A 273 -4.30 -20.03 -12.12
C ALA A 273 -4.35 -20.19 -13.64
N GLN A 274 -3.47 -19.48 -14.34
CA GLN A 274 -3.24 -19.63 -15.77
C GLN A 274 -2.09 -20.61 -15.99
N TYR A 275 -2.22 -21.45 -17.00
CA TYR A 275 -1.25 -22.50 -17.31
C TYR A 275 -0.62 -22.21 -18.68
N GLU A 276 0.70 -22.02 -18.72
CA GLU A 276 1.46 -22.01 -19.97
C GLU A 276 2.03 -23.41 -20.28
N GLU A 277 3.07 -23.48 -21.11
CA GLU A 277 3.86 -24.69 -21.34
C GLU A 277 4.28 -25.36 -20.02
N LYS A 278 4.42 -26.70 -20.08
CA LYS A 278 4.63 -27.62 -18.96
C LYS A 278 5.37 -27.00 -17.77
N GLY A 279 4.62 -26.76 -16.69
CA GLY A 279 5.14 -26.41 -15.37
C GLY A 279 5.23 -24.91 -15.07
N LYS A 280 4.80 -24.05 -15.99
CA LYS A 280 4.73 -22.60 -15.76
C LYS A 280 3.29 -22.20 -15.50
N ASN A 281 3.04 -21.70 -14.29
CA ASN A 281 1.76 -21.13 -13.91
C ASN A 281 1.96 -19.66 -13.57
N TYR A 282 1.00 -18.82 -13.94
CA TYR A 282 0.95 -17.43 -13.53
C TYR A 282 -0.46 -17.06 -13.09
N PHE A 283 -0.58 -15.93 -12.40
CA PHE A 283 -1.87 -15.35 -12.06
C PHE A 283 -1.92 -13.99 -12.74
N ASP A 284 -2.94 -13.79 -13.57
CA ASP A 284 -3.22 -12.48 -14.14
C ASP A 284 -4.16 -11.75 -13.18
N ASP A 285 -3.66 -10.68 -12.57
CA ASP A 285 -4.43 -9.82 -11.68
C ASP A 285 -3.90 -8.38 -11.77
N PHE A 286 -4.80 -7.43 -11.59
CA PHE A 286 -4.62 -5.99 -11.79
C PHE A 286 -3.71 -5.59 -12.98
N LEU A 287 -4.35 -5.45 -14.14
CA LEU A 287 -3.75 -4.99 -15.39
C LEU A 287 -3.32 -3.52 -15.32
N GLY A 288 -2.04 -3.26 -15.09
CA GLY A 288 -1.46 -1.93 -15.25
C GLY A 288 -1.17 -1.53 -16.71
N ASN A 289 -1.11 -2.48 -17.65
CA ASN A 289 -0.53 -2.25 -18.98
C ASN A 289 -1.44 -2.70 -20.13
N ALA A 290 -2.71 -2.27 -20.13
CA ALA A 290 -3.56 -2.36 -21.33
C ALA A 290 -3.28 -1.21 -22.33
N ASP A 291 -2.04 -0.71 -22.38
CA ASP A 291 -1.65 0.40 -23.24
C ASP A 291 -1.77 0.01 -24.70
N LYS A 292 -2.06 1.01 -25.53
CA LYS A 292 -2.17 0.82 -26.96
C LYS A 292 -1.06 1.55 -27.69
N ASP A 293 -0.53 0.92 -28.73
CA ASP A 293 0.34 1.57 -29.69
C ASP A 293 -0.42 2.68 -30.46
N VAL A 294 0.28 3.39 -31.34
CA VAL A 294 -0.32 4.45 -32.17
C VAL A 294 -1.40 3.92 -33.14
N PHE A 295 -1.53 2.60 -33.29
CA PHE A 295 -2.52 1.91 -34.11
C PHE A 295 -3.66 1.27 -33.30
N GLY A 296 -3.69 1.47 -31.97
CA GLY A 296 -4.74 0.95 -31.10
C GLY A 296 -4.56 -0.52 -30.68
N LYS A 297 -3.42 -1.14 -30.96
CA LYS A 297 -3.10 -2.53 -30.55
C LYS A 297 -2.45 -2.55 -29.17
N PRO A 298 -2.69 -3.58 -28.35
CA PRO A 298 -1.97 -3.76 -27.10
C PRO A 298 -0.45 -3.68 -27.32
N LEU A 299 0.25 -2.93 -26.47
CA LEU A 299 1.71 -2.88 -26.41
C LEU A 299 2.32 -4.13 -25.79
#